data_AF-A0A6G1FRY6-F1
#
_entry.id   AF-A0A6G1FRY6-F1
#
_cell.length_a   1.000
_cell.length_b   1.000
_cell.length_c   1.000
_cell.angle_alpha   90.00
_cell.angle_beta   90.00
_cell.angle_gamma   90.00
#
_symmetry.space_group_name_H-M   'P 1'
#
loop_
_entity.id
_entity.type
_entity.pdbx_description
1 polymer ?
#
loop_
_entity_poly.entity_id
_entity_poly.type
_entity_poly.pdbx_seq_one_letter_code
_entity_poly.pdbx_strand_id
1 'polypeptide(L)'
;MLLLLILPFALGDTPTSHGWFDRSLYSPRFYPSPQHPLIPLPNLTNPILASFATLIDNPTTTALTRAEFDPTNQYAPVFDAVQQAAGSGAEIKIFRAEMDAGGRRAEYFVVGWDGEGGKVVGLRAVGVET
;
A
#
# COMPACT_ATOMS: atom_id res chain seq x y z
N MET A 1 24.07 -0.60 0.93
CA MET A 1 24.06 0.88 0.95
C MET A 1 22.71 1.31 0.37
N LEU A 2 21.77 1.73 1.22
CA LEU A 2 20.39 2.01 0.84
C LEU A 2 20.23 3.53 0.60
N LEU A 3 19.67 3.93 -0.55
CA LEU A 3 19.43 5.33 -0.89
C LEU A 3 17.91 5.60 -0.85
N LEU A 4 17.46 6.35 0.15
CA LEU A 4 16.05 6.74 0.32
C LEU A 4 15.74 8.02 -0.47
N LEU A 5 14.66 8.03 -1.25
CA LEU A 5 14.07 9.24 -1.81
C LEU A 5 12.62 9.36 -1.32
N ILE A 6 12.27 10.46 -0.64
CA ILE A 6 10.97 10.69 -0.02
C ILE A 6 10.18 11.69 -0.89
N LEU A 7 8.95 11.36 -1.29
CA LEU A 7 8.03 12.28 -1.98
C LEU A 7 6.65 12.30 -1.29
N PRO A 8 6.07 13.48 -0.99
CA PRO A 8 4.69 13.62 -0.53
C PRO A 8 3.71 13.72 -1.72
N PHE A 9 2.46 13.28 -1.54
CA PHE A 9 1.41 13.34 -2.57
C PHE A 9 0.06 13.85 -2.00
N ALA A 10 -0.68 14.62 -2.81
CA ALA A 10 -2.06 15.07 -2.59
C ALA A 10 -2.84 14.97 -3.92
N LEU A 11 -4.08 14.44 -3.90
CA LEU A 11 -4.96 14.32 -5.09
C LEU A 11 -6.17 15.25 -4.96
N GLY A 12 -6.43 16.04 -6.00
CA GLY A 12 -7.61 16.88 -6.17
C GLY A 12 -8.66 16.29 -7.14
N ASP A 13 -9.89 16.77 -6.93
CA ASP A 13 -11.19 16.67 -7.61
C ASP A 13 -11.37 15.91 -8.96
N THR A 14 -12.44 15.10 -9.00
CA THR A 14 -12.99 14.42 -10.19
C THR A 14 -13.99 15.31 -10.96
N PRO A 15 -13.93 15.39 -12.32
CA PRO A 15 -15.00 15.98 -13.12
C PRO A 15 -16.03 14.93 -13.61
N THR A 16 -17.31 15.31 -13.54
CA THR A 16 -18.50 14.55 -13.94
C THR A 16 -18.62 14.36 -15.46
N SER A 17 -18.95 13.15 -15.92
CA SER A 17 -19.10 12.77 -17.34
C SER A 17 -20.49 13.12 -17.93
N HIS A 18 -20.51 13.84 -19.06
CA HIS A 18 -21.69 14.03 -19.92
C HIS A 18 -21.65 13.11 -21.14
N GLY A 19 -22.73 12.31 -21.25
CA GLY A 19 -23.33 11.55 -22.37
C GLY A 19 -22.58 11.20 -23.65
N TRP A 20 -22.53 9.89 -23.96
CA TRP A 20 -22.48 9.31 -25.33
C TRP A 20 -22.87 7.81 -25.30
N PHE A 21 -24.15 7.42 -25.15
CA PHE A 21 -24.56 6.02 -25.44
C PHE A 21 -26.02 5.95 -25.93
N ASP A 22 -26.19 5.57 -27.20
CA ASP A 22 -27.46 5.19 -27.83
C ASP A 22 -27.85 3.76 -27.41
N ARG A 23 -29.05 3.59 -26.86
CA ARG A 23 -29.57 2.31 -26.30
C ARG A 23 -30.16 1.37 -27.35
N SER A 24 -30.19 1.71 -28.63
CA SER A 24 -30.95 0.96 -29.64
C SER A 24 -30.26 -0.30 -30.21
N LEU A 25 -29.00 -0.57 -29.85
CA LEU A 25 -28.21 -1.67 -30.44
C LEU A 25 -28.01 -2.91 -29.54
N TYR A 26 -28.62 -2.96 -28.36
CA TYR A 26 -28.51 -4.13 -27.47
C TYR A 26 -29.59 -5.17 -27.76
N SER A 27 -29.26 -6.14 -28.63
CA SER A 27 -29.88 -7.47 -28.54
C SER A 27 -29.15 -8.26 -27.47
N PRO A 28 -29.82 -8.88 -26.47
CA PRO A 28 -29.14 -9.64 -25.43
C PRO A 28 -28.65 -10.96 -26.01
N ARG A 29 -27.48 -10.95 -26.65
CA ARG A 29 -26.70 -12.18 -26.81
C ARG A 29 -26.11 -12.50 -25.45
N PHE A 30 -26.60 -13.58 -24.85
CA PHE A 30 -25.98 -14.20 -23.68
C PHE A 30 -24.55 -14.62 -24.07
N TYR A 31 -23.57 -13.79 -23.76
CA TYR A 31 -22.19 -14.24 -23.70
C TYR A 31 -22.01 -14.93 -22.34
N PRO A 32 -21.66 -16.22 -22.29
CA PRO A 32 -21.18 -16.79 -21.04
C PRO A 32 -19.91 -16.00 -20.68
N SER A 33 -19.93 -15.35 -19.51
CA SER A 33 -18.74 -14.65 -19.00
C SER A 33 -17.55 -15.60 -19.04
N PRO A 34 -16.42 -15.21 -19.66
CA PRO A 34 -15.17 -15.95 -19.52
C PRO A 34 -14.92 -16.09 -18.03
N GLN A 35 -14.76 -17.32 -17.54
CA GLN A 35 -14.31 -17.53 -16.17
C GLN A 35 -12.91 -16.93 -16.08
N HIS A 36 -12.81 -15.71 -15.58
CA HIS A 36 -11.52 -15.17 -15.16
C HIS A 36 -10.97 -16.14 -14.12
N PRO A 37 -9.69 -16.54 -14.22
CA PRO A 37 -9.07 -17.31 -13.17
C PRO A 37 -9.26 -16.52 -11.86
N LEU A 38 -9.86 -17.16 -10.86
CA LEU A 38 -9.95 -16.62 -9.53
C LEU A 38 -8.51 -16.36 -9.08
N ILE A 39 -8.08 -15.10 -9.08
CA ILE A 39 -6.85 -14.73 -8.39
C ILE A 39 -7.13 -15.11 -6.93
N PRO A 40 -6.38 -16.04 -6.33
CA PRO A 40 -6.59 -16.38 -4.94
C PRO A 40 -6.49 -15.08 -4.14
N LEU A 41 -7.56 -14.76 -3.40
CA LEU A 41 -7.53 -13.65 -2.47
C LEU A 41 -6.35 -13.90 -1.53
N PRO A 42 -5.45 -12.92 -1.33
CA PRO A 42 -4.39 -13.08 -0.33
C PRO A 42 -5.05 -13.47 1.00
N ASN A 43 -4.43 -14.37 1.75
CA ASN A 43 -4.94 -14.78 3.04
C ASN A 43 -4.85 -13.58 4.01
N LEU A 44 -5.93 -12.79 4.10
CA LEU A 44 -6.00 -11.53 4.85
C LEU A 44 -6.29 -11.75 6.34
N THR A 45 -5.60 -12.68 7.01
CA THR A 45 -5.75 -12.86 8.47
C THR A 45 -5.34 -11.63 9.28
N ASN A 46 -4.74 -10.61 8.63
CA ASN A 46 -4.49 -9.29 9.19
C ASN A 46 -5.23 -8.20 8.37
N PRO A 47 -6.33 -7.63 8.91
CA PRO A 47 -7.13 -6.63 8.19
C PRO A 47 -6.36 -5.34 7.89
N ILE A 48 -5.30 -5.03 8.65
CA ILE A 48 -4.46 -3.84 8.46
C ILE A 48 -3.59 -4.02 7.22
N LEU A 49 -2.96 -5.19 7.09
CA LEU A 49 -2.17 -5.54 5.91
C LEU A 49 -3.04 -5.52 4.64
N ALA A 50 -4.25 -6.07 4.71
CA ALA A 50 -5.21 -6.05 3.61
C ALA A 50 -5.54 -4.63 3.13
N SER A 51 -5.88 -3.77 4.10
CA SER A 51 -6.28 -2.39 3.85
C SER A 51 -5.11 -1.60 3.28
N PHE A 52 -3.90 -1.80 3.82
CA PHE A 52 -2.71 -1.13 3.34
C PHE A 52 -2.29 -1.60 1.95
N ALA A 53 -2.29 -2.91 1.67
CA ALA A 53 -2.00 -3.46 0.35
C ALA A 53 -2.96 -2.91 -0.73
N THR A 54 -4.24 -2.76 -0.38
CA THR A 54 -5.25 -2.15 -1.25
C THR A 54 -4.99 -0.65 -1.44
N LEU A 55 -4.63 0.07 -0.37
CA LEU A 55 -4.33 1.50 -0.41
C LEU A 55 -3.17 1.82 -1.35
N ILE A 56 -2.15 0.96 -1.40
CA ILE A 56 -0.98 1.15 -2.27
C ILE A 56 -1.06 0.39 -3.60
N ASP A 57 -2.19 -0.26 -3.89
CA ASP A 57 -2.42 -1.10 -5.07
C ASP A 57 -1.29 -2.11 -5.32
N ASN A 58 -0.83 -2.79 -4.26
CA ASN A 58 0.25 -3.77 -4.36
C ASN A 58 -0.06 -5.05 -3.55
N PRO A 59 -0.45 -6.16 -4.21
CA PRO A 59 -0.82 -7.39 -3.52
C PRO A 59 0.37 -8.18 -2.95
N THR A 60 1.62 -7.82 -3.30
CA THR A 60 2.84 -8.48 -2.78
C THR A 60 3.24 -7.96 -1.40
N THR A 61 2.46 -7.03 -0.84
CA THR A 61 2.76 -6.37 0.42
C THR A 61 2.81 -7.38 1.56
N THR A 62 3.84 -7.26 2.39
CA THR A 62 4.08 -8.05 3.60
C THR A 62 4.31 -7.13 4.78
N ALA A 63 3.91 -7.56 5.98
CA ALA A 63 4.19 -6.84 7.21
C ALA A 63 5.51 -7.32 7.80
N LEU A 64 6.32 -6.39 8.30
CA LEU A 64 7.57 -6.66 9.00
C LEU A 64 7.47 -6.20 10.45
N THR A 65 8.16 -6.89 11.33
CA THR A 65 8.49 -6.41 12.67
C THR A 65 9.65 -5.43 12.62
N ARG A 66 9.81 -4.64 13.68
CA ARG A 66 10.95 -3.72 13.81
C ARG A 66 12.30 -4.45 13.79
N ALA A 67 12.37 -5.65 14.38
CA ALA A 67 13.59 -6.44 14.40
C ALA A 67 13.94 -7.02 13.02
N GLU A 68 12.94 -7.37 12.20
CA GLU A 68 13.16 -7.82 10.82
C GLU A 68 13.62 -6.68 9.91
N PHE A 69 13.05 -5.48 10.07
CA PHE A 69 13.41 -4.31 9.25
C PHE A 69 14.72 -3.64 9.69
N ASP A 70 14.94 -3.51 11.00
CA ASP A 70 16.08 -2.79 11.58
C ASP A 70 16.77 -3.61 12.70
N PRO A 71 17.45 -4.71 12.34
CA PRO A 71 18.06 -5.62 13.31
C PRO A 71 19.17 -4.98 14.15
N THR A 72 19.71 -3.84 13.70
CA THR A 72 20.81 -3.12 14.37
C THR A 72 20.37 -1.78 14.99
N ASN A 73 19.07 -1.49 14.96
CA ASN A 73 18.48 -0.26 15.49
C ASN A 73 19.09 1.05 14.90
N GLN A 74 19.54 1.02 13.64
CA GLN A 74 20.11 2.18 12.94
C GLN A 74 19.05 3.21 12.54
N TYR A 75 17.81 2.77 12.36
CA TYR A 75 16.68 3.59 11.94
C TYR A 75 15.79 4.00 13.12
N ALA A 76 16.29 3.91 14.37
CA ALA A 76 15.56 4.40 15.55
C ALA A 76 14.99 5.83 15.37
N PRO A 77 15.76 6.81 14.84
CA PRO A 77 15.26 8.17 14.64
C PRO A 77 14.09 8.26 13.64
N VAL A 78 14.01 7.34 12.68
CA VAL A 78 12.89 7.26 11.72
C VAL A 78 11.60 6.88 12.46
N PHE A 79 11.65 5.86 13.31
CA PHE A 79 10.49 5.44 14.07
C PHE A 79 10.01 6.54 15.03
N ASP A 80 10.95 7.22 15.69
CA ASP A 80 10.62 8.32 16.59
C ASP A 80 9.95 9.48 15.84
N ALA A 81 10.47 9.84 14.66
CA ALA A 81 9.89 10.89 13.83
C ALA A 81 8.46 10.53 13.35
N VAL A 82 8.25 9.29 12.90
CA VAL A 82 6.92 8.83 12.48
C VAL A 82 5.95 8.81 13.67
N GLN A 83 6.39 8.35 14.84
CA GLN A 83 5.57 8.35 16.06
C GLN A 83 5.16 9.77 16.46
N GLN A 84 6.09 10.73 16.43
CA GLN A 84 5.80 12.13 16.73
C GLN A 84 4.80 12.73 15.75
N ALA A 85 4.94 12.43 14.45
CA ALA A 85 4.02 12.92 13.42
C ALA A 85 2.63 12.29 13.51
N ALA A 86 2.56 11.03 13.93
CA ALA A 86 1.31 10.29 14.07
C ALA A 86 0.54 10.72 15.33
N GLY A 87 1.26 11.08 16.39
CA GLY A 87 0.68 11.47 17.67
C GLY A 87 0.77 10.36 18.71
N SER A 88 0.54 10.74 19.98
CA SER A 88 0.56 9.82 21.11
C SER A 88 -0.58 8.81 20.99
N GLY A 89 -0.25 7.52 20.99
CA GLY A 89 -1.22 6.42 20.89
C GLY A 89 -1.33 5.78 19.50
N ALA A 90 -0.72 6.39 18.47
CA ALA A 90 -0.66 5.78 17.15
C ALA A 90 0.22 4.53 17.14
N GLU A 91 -0.24 3.48 16.47
CA GLU A 91 0.53 2.26 16.28
C GLU A 91 1.44 2.38 15.07
N ILE A 92 2.72 2.00 15.22
CA ILE A 92 3.68 1.95 14.11
C ILE A 92 3.66 0.57 13.46
N LYS A 93 3.44 0.54 12.14
CA LYS A 93 3.51 -0.64 11.29
C LYS A 93 4.60 -0.48 10.24
N ILE A 94 5.20 -1.60 9.85
CA ILE A 94 6.23 -1.65 8.82
C ILE A 94 5.73 -2.58 7.72
N PHE A 95 5.82 -2.13 6.47
CA PHE A 95 5.44 -2.92 5.31
C PHE A 95 6.56 -2.95 4.28
N ARG A 96 6.65 -4.07 3.56
CA ARG A 96 7.51 -4.26 2.39
C ARG A 96 6.63 -4.68 1.22
N ALA A 97 6.79 -4.06 0.06
CA ALA A 97 6.10 -4.42 -1.17
C ALA A 97 7.10 -4.61 -2.31
N GLU A 98 6.94 -5.65 -3.11
CA GLU A 98 7.83 -5.89 -4.26
C GLU A 98 7.52 -4.88 -5.38
N MET A 99 8.59 -4.38 -6.02
CA MET A 99 8.46 -3.44 -7.14
C MET A 99 8.72 -4.10 -8.50
N ASP A 100 9.42 -5.24 -8.53
CA ASP A 100 9.67 -6.00 -9.75
C ASP A 100 9.47 -7.50 -9.53
N ALA A 101 9.14 -8.22 -10.60
CA ALA A 101 8.93 -9.67 -10.57
C ALA A 101 10.21 -10.47 -10.18
N GLY A 102 11.36 -9.79 -10.07
CA GLY A 102 12.63 -10.39 -9.67
C GLY A 102 12.96 -10.19 -8.20
N GLY A 103 12.13 -9.49 -7.42
CA GLY A 103 12.36 -9.21 -6.00
C GLY A 103 13.61 -8.36 -5.72
N ARG A 104 14.22 -7.74 -6.74
CA ARG A 104 15.48 -6.98 -6.61
C ARG A 104 15.26 -5.57 -6.09
N ARG A 105 14.03 -5.10 -6.17
CA ARG A 105 13.62 -3.81 -5.64
C ARG A 105 12.38 -4.00 -4.79
N ALA A 106 12.44 -3.44 -3.60
CA ALA A 106 11.32 -3.43 -2.68
C ALA A 106 11.08 -2.02 -2.18
N GLU A 107 9.81 -1.75 -1.94
CA GLU A 107 9.35 -0.53 -1.32
C GLU A 107 9.03 -0.80 0.14
N TYR A 108 9.64 0.00 1.01
CA TYR A 108 9.48 -0.07 2.44
C TYR A 108 8.65 1.10 2.93
N PHE A 109 7.73 0.81 3.83
CA PHE A 109 6.87 1.79 4.45
C PHE A 109 7.00 1.66 5.97
N VAL A 110 7.24 2.78 6.64
CA VAL A 110 7.11 2.90 8.10
C VAL A 110 5.97 3.87 8.35
N VAL A 111 4.85 3.37 8.85
CA VAL A 111 3.60 4.14 8.97
C VAL A 111 3.08 4.13 10.39
N GLY A 112 2.67 5.29 10.88
CA GLY A 112 1.86 5.44 12.07
C GLY A 112 0.39 5.59 11.68
N TRP A 113 -0.47 4.84 12.35
CA TRP A 113 -1.92 4.91 12.19
C TRP A 113 -2.57 5.30 13.52
N ASP A 114 -3.37 6.36 13.51
CA ASP A 114 -4.03 6.87 14.71
C ASP A 114 -5.31 6.13 15.11
N GLY A 115 -5.76 5.13 14.33
CA GLY A 115 -6.91 4.26 14.62
C GLY A 115 -8.28 4.95 14.62
N GLU A 116 -8.41 6.06 15.35
CA GLU A 116 -9.64 6.82 15.60
C GLU A 116 -9.84 7.98 14.62
N GLY A 117 -8.76 8.59 14.11
CA GLY A 117 -8.82 9.77 13.24
C GLY A 117 -8.70 9.47 11.75
N GLY A 118 -8.46 8.20 11.38
CA GLY A 118 -8.26 7.79 9.99
C GLY A 118 -6.98 8.37 9.36
N LYS A 119 -6.08 8.93 10.18
CA LYS A 119 -4.85 9.55 9.72
C LYS A 119 -3.77 8.49 9.62
N VAL A 120 -3.17 8.39 8.43
CA VAL A 120 -1.96 7.60 8.19
C VAL A 120 -0.84 8.57 7.84
N VAL A 121 0.26 8.49 8.59
CA VAL A 121 1.48 9.24 8.29
C VAL A 121 2.67 8.30 8.29
N GLY A 122 3.68 8.58 7.49
CA GLY A 122 4.83 7.70 7.43
C GLY A 122 5.87 8.10 6.41
N LEU A 123 6.85 7.22 6.26
CA LEU A 123 7.89 7.32 5.26
C LEU A 123 7.76 6.16 4.27
N ARG A 124 8.13 6.46 3.02
CA ARG A 124 8.23 5.52 1.90
C ARG A 124 9.67 5.54 1.39
N ALA A 125 10.17 4.36 1.07
CA ALA A 125 11.57 4.13 0.79
C ALA A 125 11.75 3.05 -0.26
N VAL A 126 12.60 3.27 -1.27
CA VAL A 126 12.98 2.21 -2.20
C VAL A 126 14.31 1.60 -1.78
N GLY A 127 14.32 0.29 -1.63
CA GLY A 127 15.51 -0.51 -1.39
C GLY A 127 15.85 -1.37 -2.61
N VAL A 128 17.16 -1.55 -2.84
CA VAL A 128 17.67 -2.58 -3.74
C VAL A 128 18.13 -3.74 -2.88
N GLU A 129 17.60 -4.92 -3.17
CA GLU A 129 17.91 -6.18 -2.50
C GLU A 129 18.82 -7.01 -3.41
N THR A 130 19.75 -7.76 -2.81
CA THR A 130 20.80 -8.51 -3.53
C THR A 130 20.73 -9.98 -3.17
#